data_AF-A0A0M1P574-F1
#
_entry.id   AF-A0A0M1P574-F1
#
_cell.length_a   1.000
_cell.length_b   1.000
_cell.length_c   1.000
_cell.angle_alpha   90.00
_cell.angle_beta   90.00
_cell.angle_gamma   90.00
#
_symmetry.space_group_name_H-M   'P 1'
#
loop_
_entity.id
_entity.type
_entity.pdbx_description
1 polymer ?
#
loop_
_entity_poly.entity_id
_entity_poly.type
_entity_poly.pdbx_seq_one_letter_code
_entity_poly.pdbx_strand_id
1 'polypeptide(L)'
;MTEWNLKYKVDSLFKVVEVEHFAGVKFYLKENTIFCELCVQADNIDEAVVKGINELKVVRTAIIFSLKQSLDFELIEVHELSSSSTAKQGASFLPLTLNIREVLTLEKADNIRKLLAQIEKFDKTATSAIFFYTRGVEIHEWNIEAFINYFKCIELIADKFLQEYIVKNEIKNRSNTDKLIEELKILIIDNNSDKENIKEHVKSIYKTELIHIKLKVENTLNKFKLSKHVPRMKKMVDLRSSVAAHGSTSTIIKDEQVDYLQGVAKELILEYIQQLNID
;
A
#
# COMPACT_ATOMS: atom_id res chain seq x y z
N MET A 1 -9.70 33.16 -7.88
CA MET A 1 -8.63 32.16 -7.91
C MET A 1 -7.29 32.83 -8.04
N THR A 2 -6.49 32.66 -7.01
CA THR A 2 -5.12 33.13 -6.91
C THR A 2 -4.19 31.92 -7.03
N GLU A 3 -3.00 32.11 -7.60
CA GLU A 3 -1.99 31.07 -7.68
C GLU A 3 -1.12 31.11 -6.42
N TRP A 4 -0.86 29.94 -5.84
CA TRP A 4 -0.07 29.77 -4.62
C TRP A 4 1.03 28.77 -4.89
N ASN A 5 2.26 29.07 -4.49
CA ASN A 5 3.36 28.13 -4.51
C ASN A 5 3.65 27.64 -3.08
N LEU A 6 3.69 26.33 -2.93
CA LEU A 6 3.92 25.66 -1.67
C LEU A 6 5.25 24.93 -1.75
N LYS A 7 6.09 25.14 -0.75
CA LYS A 7 7.41 24.55 -0.66
C LYS A 7 7.49 23.64 0.55
N TYR A 8 8.03 22.46 0.33
CA TYR A 8 8.19 21.43 1.33
C TYR A 8 9.65 21.01 1.42
N LYS A 9 10.11 20.77 2.64
CA LYS A 9 11.31 19.98 2.90
C LYS A 9 10.93 18.50 2.79
N VAL A 10 11.78 17.72 2.14
CA VAL A 10 11.55 16.30 1.87
C VAL A 10 12.52 15.48 2.72
N ASP A 11 11.97 14.80 3.71
CA ASP A 11 12.73 13.89 4.56
C ASP A 11 12.73 12.51 3.90
N SER A 12 13.87 12.14 3.33
CA SER A 12 14.03 10.90 2.56
C SER A 12 15.42 10.30 2.70
N LEU A 13 15.52 9.01 2.36
CA LEU A 13 16.79 8.29 2.26
C LEU A 13 17.37 8.29 0.84
N PHE A 14 16.74 8.99 -0.12
CA PHE A 14 17.30 9.17 -1.45
C PHE A 14 17.86 10.58 -1.65
N LYS A 15 18.68 10.78 -2.68
CA LYS A 15 19.08 12.10 -3.17
C LYS A 15 18.66 12.28 -4.62
N VAL A 16 18.29 13.52 -4.96
CA VAL A 16 18.09 13.94 -6.35
C VAL A 16 19.38 14.62 -6.83
N VAL A 17 19.87 14.25 -8.02
CA VAL A 17 21.11 14.82 -8.58
C VAL A 17 20.82 16.03 -9.47
N GLU A 18 19.67 16.04 -10.12
CA GLU A 18 19.20 17.11 -11.01
C GLU A 18 17.82 17.61 -10.54
N VAL A 19 17.28 18.64 -11.19
CA VAL A 19 15.90 19.07 -10.90
C VAL A 19 14.95 18.06 -11.56
N GLU A 20 14.06 17.49 -10.77
CA GLU A 20 13.10 16.48 -11.22
C GLU A 20 11.67 17.00 -11.16
N HIS A 21 10.84 16.59 -12.11
CA HIS A 21 9.43 16.99 -12.18
C HIS A 21 8.52 15.77 -12.20
N PHE A 22 7.57 15.72 -11.28
CA PHE A 22 6.57 14.66 -11.14
C PHE A 22 5.18 15.27 -11.01
N ALA A 23 4.35 15.15 -12.05
CA ALA A 23 2.97 15.65 -12.06
C ALA A 23 2.84 17.12 -11.57
N GLY A 24 3.69 18.02 -12.08
CA GLY A 24 3.69 19.43 -11.68
C GLY A 24 4.46 19.75 -10.37
N VAL A 25 4.88 18.73 -9.61
CA VAL A 25 5.73 18.89 -8.43
C VAL A 25 7.20 18.86 -8.82
N LYS A 26 7.93 19.93 -8.51
CA LYS A 26 9.35 20.10 -8.78
C LYS A 26 10.18 19.67 -7.56
N PHE A 27 11.08 18.72 -7.72
CA PHE A 27 12.04 18.27 -6.71
C PHE A 27 13.44 18.78 -7.03
N TYR A 28 14.17 19.22 -6.02
CA TYR A 28 15.55 19.69 -6.20
C TYR A 28 16.36 19.57 -4.90
N LEU A 29 17.69 19.49 -5.04
CA LEU A 29 18.62 19.48 -3.92
C LEU A 29 19.16 20.90 -3.67
N LYS A 30 19.06 21.40 -2.44
CA LYS A 30 19.71 22.65 -2.01
C LYS A 30 20.35 22.43 -0.64
N GLU A 31 21.62 22.78 -0.49
CA GLU A 31 22.35 22.67 0.80
C GLU A 31 22.24 21.25 1.41
N ASN A 32 22.41 20.21 0.59
CA ASN A 32 22.26 18.80 0.95
C ASN A 32 20.87 18.37 1.45
N THR A 33 19.86 19.23 1.33
CA THR A 33 18.47 18.93 1.69
C THR A 33 17.62 18.87 0.42
N ILE A 34 16.74 17.88 0.30
CA ILE A 34 15.78 17.83 -0.81
C ILE A 34 14.59 18.72 -0.46
N PHE A 35 14.18 19.53 -1.43
CA PHE A 35 12.94 20.28 -1.38
C PHE A 35 12.03 19.85 -2.52
N CYS A 36 10.73 20.04 -2.33
CA CYS A 36 9.79 20.05 -3.43
C CYS A 36 8.91 21.30 -3.41
N GLU A 37 8.50 21.73 -4.60
CA GLU A 37 7.65 22.88 -4.84
C GLU A 37 6.50 22.48 -5.77
N LEU A 38 5.31 23.01 -5.50
CA LEU A 38 4.16 22.88 -6.40
C LEU A 38 3.30 24.14 -6.36
N CYS A 39 2.73 24.47 -7.52
CA CYS A 39 1.81 25.59 -7.68
C CYS A 39 0.38 25.08 -7.75
N VAL A 40 -0.52 25.68 -6.96
CA VAL A 40 -1.95 25.34 -6.93
C VAL A 40 -2.81 26.60 -7.05
N GLN A 41 -4.00 26.47 -7.62
CA GLN A 41 -4.98 27.55 -7.66
C GLN A 41 -5.99 27.40 -6.52
N ALA A 42 -6.12 28.45 -5.70
CA ALA A 42 -7.01 28.47 -4.54
C ALA A 42 -7.48 29.89 -4.22
N ASP A 43 -8.61 30.01 -3.52
CA ASP A 43 -9.15 31.31 -3.15
C ASP A 43 -8.52 31.85 -1.85
N ASN A 44 -7.88 31.00 -1.06
CA ASN A 44 -7.16 31.36 0.16
C ASN A 44 -6.04 30.36 0.51
N ILE A 45 -5.21 30.72 1.49
CA ILE A 45 -4.05 29.94 1.93
C ILE A 45 -4.42 28.55 2.46
N ASP A 46 -5.53 28.43 3.22
CA ASP A 46 -5.94 27.15 3.81
C ASP A 46 -6.37 26.17 2.72
N GLU A 47 -7.14 26.64 1.74
CA GLU A 47 -7.52 25.86 0.57
C GLU A 47 -6.30 25.47 -0.28
N ALA A 48 -5.33 26.38 -0.44
CA ALA A 48 -4.07 26.09 -1.14
C ALA A 48 -3.30 24.95 -0.46
N VAL A 49 -3.19 24.98 0.87
CA VAL A 49 -2.54 23.93 1.66
C VAL A 49 -3.25 22.59 1.49
N VAL A 50 -4.58 22.56 1.56
CA VAL A 50 -5.36 21.32 1.37
C VAL A 50 -5.17 20.75 -0.04
N LYS A 51 -5.24 21.60 -1.07
CA LYS A 51 -5.00 21.17 -2.47
C LYS A 51 -3.58 20.65 -2.66
N GLY A 52 -2.58 21.38 -2.18
CA GLY A 52 -1.18 20.99 -2.29
C GLY A 52 -0.86 19.67 -1.58
N ILE A 53 -1.42 19.46 -0.38
CA ILE A 53 -1.30 18.17 0.33
C ILE A 53 -1.91 17.03 -0.49
N ASN A 54 -3.06 17.24 -1.13
CA ASN A 54 -3.71 16.20 -1.91
C ASN A 54 -2.94 15.84 -3.19
N GLU A 55 -2.40 16.81 -3.91
CA GLU A 55 -1.53 16.57 -5.06
C GLU A 55 -0.24 15.85 -4.64
N LEU A 56 0.37 16.28 -3.53
CA LEU A 56 1.57 15.62 -2.98
C LEU A 56 1.32 14.19 -2.54
N LYS A 57 0.13 13.83 -2.02
CA LYS A 57 -0.19 12.44 -1.63
C LYS A 57 -0.05 11.47 -2.81
N VAL A 58 -0.44 11.90 -4.00
CA VAL A 58 -0.35 11.08 -5.22
C VAL A 58 1.11 10.85 -5.60
N VAL A 59 1.91 11.93 -5.64
CA VAL A 59 3.34 11.87 -5.93
C VAL A 59 4.10 11.06 -4.89
N ARG A 60 3.82 11.30 -3.60
CA ARG A 60 4.34 10.54 -2.47
C ARG A 60 4.10 9.05 -2.63
N THR A 61 2.87 8.67 -2.94
CA THR A 61 2.48 7.27 -3.14
C THR A 61 3.29 6.62 -4.26
N ALA A 62 3.44 7.32 -5.40
CA ALA A 62 4.20 6.81 -6.53
C ALA A 62 5.69 6.65 -6.22
N ILE A 63 6.29 7.59 -5.47
CA ILE A 63 7.69 7.52 -5.05
C ILE A 63 7.90 6.36 -4.07
N ILE A 64 7.09 6.26 -3.01
CA ILE A 64 7.19 5.18 -2.00
C ILE A 64 7.06 3.82 -2.69
N PHE A 65 6.06 3.67 -3.56
CA PHE A 65 5.85 2.41 -4.30
C PHE A 65 7.05 2.07 -5.20
N SER A 66 7.59 3.06 -5.91
CA SER A 66 8.68 2.86 -6.87
C SER A 66 10.00 2.56 -6.18
N LEU A 67 10.34 3.32 -5.14
CA LEU A 67 11.63 3.25 -4.44
C LEU A 67 11.65 2.29 -3.25
N LYS A 68 10.48 1.87 -2.76
CA LYS A 68 10.34 1.04 -1.54
C LYS A 68 10.96 1.71 -0.30
N GLN A 69 10.83 3.03 -0.22
CA GLN A 69 11.36 3.84 0.88
C GLN A 69 10.26 4.72 1.43
N SER A 70 10.26 4.94 2.74
CA SER A 70 9.42 5.95 3.37
C SER A 70 9.85 7.35 2.92
N LEU A 71 8.88 8.26 2.91
CA LEU A 71 9.06 9.62 2.44
C LEU A 71 8.09 10.53 3.19
N ASP A 72 8.60 11.57 3.82
CA ASP A 72 7.78 12.57 4.50
C ASP A 72 8.05 13.97 3.97
N PHE A 73 7.02 14.81 4.08
CA PHE A 73 7.02 16.18 3.59
C PHE A 73 6.69 17.11 4.76
N GLU A 74 7.58 18.06 5.01
CA GLU A 74 7.37 19.15 5.97
C GLU A 74 7.08 20.43 5.18
N LEU A 75 5.88 20.99 5.33
CA LEU A 75 5.55 22.27 4.70
C LEU A 75 6.36 23.38 5.39
N ILE A 76 7.19 24.09 4.62
CA ILE A 76 8.08 25.13 5.16
C ILE A 76 7.72 26.54 4.70
N GLU A 77 7.05 26.68 3.55
CA GLU A 77 6.69 27.99 3.01
C GLU A 77 5.47 27.88 2.10
N VAL A 78 4.57 28.88 2.20
CA VAL A 78 3.43 29.06 1.30
C VAL A 78 3.42 30.51 0.87
N HIS A 79 3.48 30.78 -0.43
CA HIS A 79 3.43 32.15 -0.94
C HIS A 79 2.42 32.29 -2.06
N GLU A 80 1.71 33.41 -2.02
CA GLU A 80 0.87 33.87 -3.11
C GLU A 80 1.76 34.34 -4.25
N LEU A 81 1.56 33.78 -5.45
CA LEU A 81 2.19 34.25 -6.68
C LEU A 81 1.39 35.45 -7.20
N SER A 82 1.49 36.58 -6.50
CA SER A 82 0.99 37.85 -7.01
C SER A 82 2.04 38.52 -7.89
N SER A 83 1.61 39.27 -8.91
CA SER A 83 2.48 40.09 -9.76
C SER A 83 3.20 41.22 -9.02
N SER A 84 3.01 41.35 -7.71
CA SER A 84 3.64 42.35 -6.85
C SER A 84 3.97 41.75 -5.48
N SER A 85 5.20 41.28 -5.38
CA SER A 85 5.96 40.91 -4.18
C SER A 85 5.36 41.33 -2.83
N THR A 86 4.86 40.36 -2.05
CA THR A 86 5.02 40.35 -0.59
C THR A 86 4.89 38.92 -0.08
N ALA A 87 6.03 38.26 0.10
CA ALA A 87 6.10 36.92 0.69
C ALA A 87 5.70 36.97 2.18
N LYS A 88 4.73 36.15 2.59
CA LYS A 88 4.47 35.89 4.01
C LYS A 88 5.11 34.55 4.36
N GLN A 89 6.21 34.58 5.10
CA GLN A 89 6.92 33.40 5.58
C GLN A 89 6.37 32.95 6.93
N GLY A 90 6.15 31.65 7.09
CA GLY A 90 6.04 30.99 8.37
C GLY A 90 6.93 29.75 8.34
N ALA A 91 8.05 29.77 9.07
CA ALA A 91 9.01 28.67 9.11
C ALA A 91 8.98 27.96 10.47
N SER A 92 8.89 26.65 10.44
CA SER A 92 9.27 25.73 11.52
C SER A 92 10.51 24.99 11.02
N PHE A 93 11.59 25.00 11.79
CA PHE A 93 12.79 24.21 11.50
C PHE A 93 12.98 23.14 12.57
N LEU A 94 13.01 21.88 12.17
CA LEU A 94 13.65 20.79 12.91
C LEU A 94 14.85 20.28 12.10
N PRO A 95 16.09 20.41 12.62
CA PRO A 95 17.23 19.77 12.00
C PRO A 95 17.19 18.27 12.29
N LEU A 96 16.87 17.48 11.27
CA LEU A 96 17.03 16.03 11.29
C LEU A 96 18.15 15.66 10.32
N THR A 97 19.22 15.07 10.86
CA THR A 97 20.32 14.53 10.07
C THR A 97 19.91 13.14 9.58
N LEU A 98 19.41 13.06 8.33
CA LEU A 98 19.11 11.78 7.67
C LEU A 98 20.34 11.30 6.89
N ASN A 99 20.77 10.07 7.15
CA ASN A 99 21.82 9.42 6.37
C ASN A 99 21.26 8.99 5.01
N ILE A 100 21.66 9.68 3.94
CA ILE A 100 21.28 9.38 2.55
C ILE A 100 21.78 7.97 2.19
N ARG A 101 20.89 7.11 1.70
CA ARG A 101 21.19 5.71 1.32
C ARG A 101 21.22 5.48 -0.19
N GLU A 102 20.56 6.30 -1.01
CA GLU A 102 20.42 5.98 -2.44
C GLU A 102 20.31 7.19 -3.37
N VAL A 103 20.62 7.02 -4.66
CA VAL A 103 20.47 8.06 -5.70
C VAL A 103 19.22 7.81 -6.53
N LEU A 104 18.43 8.86 -6.78
CA LEU A 104 17.35 8.83 -7.74
C LEU A 104 17.93 8.87 -9.16
N THR A 105 18.01 7.72 -9.80
CA THR A 105 18.46 7.58 -11.18
C THR A 105 17.35 7.93 -12.16
N LEU A 106 17.71 8.24 -13.42
CA LEU A 106 16.75 8.51 -14.49
C LEU A 106 15.74 7.36 -14.66
N GLU A 107 16.20 6.11 -14.64
CA GLU A 107 15.32 4.93 -14.71
C GLU A 107 14.26 4.90 -13.60
N LYS A 108 14.64 5.27 -12.37
CA LYS A 108 13.71 5.33 -11.24
C LYS A 108 12.72 6.47 -11.40
N ALA A 109 13.18 7.64 -11.85
CA ALA A 109 12.33 8.77 -12.18
C ALA A 109 11.32 8.39 -13.27
N ASP A 110 11.75 7.69 -14.32
CA ASP A 110 10.88 7.22 -15.40
C ASP A 110 9.82 6.22 -14.90
N ASN A 111 10.20 5.31 -14.00
CA ASN A 111 9.23 4.39 -13.38
C ASN A 111 8.18 5.13 -12.55
N ILE A 112 8.58 6.17 -11.80
CA ILE A 112 7.64 7.04 -11.07
C ILE A 112 6.70 7.75 -12.04
N ARG A 113 7.22 8.35 -13.11
CA ARG A 113 6.40 9.05 -14.13
C ARG A 113 5.41 8.10 -14.81
N LYS A 114 5.84 6.89 -15.18
CA LYS A 114 4.97 5.85 -15.76
C LYS A 114 3.85 5.48 -14.81
N LEU A 115 4.14 5.30 -13.52
CA LEU A 115 3.12 4.97 -12.53
C LEU A 115 2.12 6.12 -12.35
N LEU A 116 2.61 7.36 -12.24
CA LEU A 116 1.77 8.57 -12.13
C LEU A 116 0.81 8.70 -13.32
N ALA A 117 1.29 8.45 -14.54
CA ALA A 117 0.46 8.50 -15.75
C ALA A 117 -0.64 7.42 -15.79
N GLN A 118 -0.55 6.37 -14.96
CA GLN A 118 -1.52 5.29 -14.91
C GLN A 118 -2.53 5.44 -13.77
N ILE A 119 -2.29 6.33 -12.79
CA ILE A 119 -3.11 6.44 -11.57
C ILE A 119 -4.58 6.73 -11.88
N GLU A 120 -4.86 7.55 -12.90
CA GLU A 120 -6.25 7.87 -13.31
C GLU A 120 -7.02 6.65 -13.81
N LYS A 121 -6.33 5.58 -14.21
CA LYS A 121 -6.92 4.32 -14.68
C LYS A 121 -7.05 3.28 -13.58
N PHE A 122 -6.60 3.59 -12.35
CA PHE A 122 -6.67 2.62 -11.27
C PHE A 122 -8.12 2.45 -10.82
N ASP A 123 -8.56 1.20 -10.78
CA ASP A 123 -9.81 0.86 -10.12
C ASP A 123 -9.64 0.94 -8.59
N LYS A 124 -10.75 0.75 -7.87
CA LYS A 124 -10.74 0.73 -6.41
C LYS A 124 -9.80 -0.34 -5.84
N THR A 125 -9.63 -1.46 -6.54
CA THR A 125 -8.76 -2.56 -6.15
C THR A 125 -7.28 -2.15 -6.23
N ALA A 126 -6.84 -1.61 -7.37
CA ALA A 126 -5.49 -1.11 -7.56
C ALA A 126 -5.15 0.00 -6.54
N THR A 127 -6.06 0.97 -6.37
CA THR A 127 -5.90 2.06 -5.41
C THR A 127 -5.71 1.54 -3.98
N SER A 128 -6.55 0.60 -3.56
CA SER A 128 -6.49 0.00 -2.22
C SER A 128 -5.24 -0.86 -2.02
N ALA A 129 -4.85 -1.64 -3.03
CA ALA A 129 -3.65 -2.47 -2.97
C ALA A 129 -2.38 -1.61 -2.88
N ILE A 130 -2.29 -0.53 -3.65
CA ILE A 130 -1.17 0.42 -3.54
C ILE A 130 -1.15 1.08 -2.16
N PHE A 131 -2.31 1.48 -1.62
CA PHE A 131 -2.39 2.07 -0.28
C PHE A 131 -1.84 1.14 0.81
N PHE A 132 -2.26 -0.13 0.82
CA PHE A 132 -1.72 -1.10 1.77
C PHE A 132 -0.23 -1.37 1.54
N TYR A 133 0.21 -1.36 0.27
CA TYR A 133 1.62 -1.55 -0.06
C TYR A 133 2.48 -0.42 0.51
N THR A 134 2.12 0.84 0.24
CA THR A 134 2.87 2.00 0.72
C THR A 134 2.83 2.08 2.23
N ARG A 135 1.69 1.76 2.85
CA ARG A 135 1.61 1.64 4.31
C ARG A 135 2.61 0.61 4.84
N GLY A 136 2.66 -0.57 4.23
CA GLY A 136 3.63 -1.61 4.59
C GLY A 136 5.09 -1.17 4.46
N VAL A 137 5.42 -0.28 3.53
CA VAL A 137 6.76 0.30 3.39
C VAL A 137 7.07 1.28 4.52
N GLU A 138 6.12 2.12 4.90
CA GLU A 138 6.29 3.12 5.96
C GLU A 138 6.52 2.50 7.34
N ILE A 139 5.83 1.40 7.64
CA ILE A 139 5.91 0.70 8.91
C ILE A 139 6.76 -0.58 8.81
N HIS A 140 7.71 -0.63 7.87
CA HIS A 140 8.49 -1.83 7.59
C HIS A 140 9.28 -2.36 8.80
N GLU A 141 9.65 -1.47 9.73
CA GLU A 141 10.30 -1.83 11.01
C GLU A 141 9.37 -2.59 11.99
N TRP A 142 8.06 -2.60 11.73
CA TRP A 142 7.04 -3.36 12.46
C TRP A 142 6.66 -4.59 11.64
N ASN A 143 7.49 -5.64 11.70
CA ASN A 143 7.40 -6.80 10.79
C ASN A 143 6.01 -7.42 10.67
N ILE A 144 5.26 -7.54 11.77
CA ILE A 144 3.93 -8.16 11.78
C ILE A 144 2.95 -7.28 11.01
N GLU A 145 2.92 -5.99 11.30
CA GLU A 145 2.02 -5.02 10.68
C GLU A 145 2.39 -4.82 9.20
N ALA A 146 3.68 -4.72 8.88
CA ALA A 146 4.16 -4.66 7.51
C ALA A 146 3.76 -5.91 6.72
N PHE A 147 3.97 -7.10 7.29
CA PHE A 147 3.53 -8.37 6.72
C PHE A 147 2.03 -8.38 6.43
N ILE A 148 1.20 -7.98 7.39
CA ILE A 148 -0.27 -7.92 7.21
C ILE A 148 -0.62 -6.96 6.07
N ASN A 149 0.01 -5.79 5.99
CA ASN A 149 -0.25 -4.82 4.94
C ASN A 149 0.11 -5.36 3.55
N TYR A 150 1.30 -5.95 3.36
CA TYR A 150 1.67 -6.58 2.09
C TYR A 150 0.76 -7.75 1.73
N PHE A 151 0.38 -8.58 2.70
CA PHE A 151 -0.53 -9.70 2.46
C PHE A 151 -1.91 -9.20 2.00
N LYS A 152 -2.41 -8.12 2.60
CA LYS A 152 -3.70 -7.52 2.27
C LYS A 152 -3.75 -6.99 0.83
N CYS A 153 -2.61 -6.54 0.29
CA CYS A 153 -2.49 -6.19 -1.13
C CYS A 153 -2.80 -7.41 -2.02
N ILE A 154 -2.22 -8.55 -1.68
CA ILE A 154 -2.36 -9.80 -2.42
C ILE A 154 -3.80 -10.33 -2.30
N GLU A 155 -4.38 -10.29 -1.10
CA GLU A 155 -5.78 -10.68 -0.86
C GLU A 155 -6.75 -9.85 -1.71
N LEU A 156 -6.59 -8.52 -1.72
CA LEU A 156 -7.47 -7.62 -2.48
C LEU A 156 -7.47 -7.92 -3.98
N ILE A 157 -6.28 -8.12 -4.56
CA ILE A 157 -6.17 -8.46 -5.99
C ILE A 157 -6.74 -9.86 -6.24
N ALA A 158 -6.45 -10.83 -5.36
CA ALA A 158 -6.94 -12.19 -5.51
C ALA A 158 -8.48 -12.29 -5.40
N ASP A 159 -9.09 -11.49 -4.53
CA ASP A 159 -10.55 -11.43 -4.37
C ASP A 159 -11.26 -10.89 -5.61
N LYS A 160 -10.62 -9.99 -6.38
CA LYS A 160 -11.18 -9.48 -7.63
C LYS A 160 -11.42 -10.58 -8.67
N PHE A 161 -10.55 -11.59 -8.70
CA PHE A 161 -10.63 -12.71 -9.63
C PHE A 161 -11.40 -13.92 -9.09
N LEU A 162 -12.02 -13.78 -7.92
CA LEU A 162 -12.80 -14.85 -7.31
C LEU A 162 -13.99 -15.27 -8.18
N GLN A 163 -14.70 -14.31 -8.78
CA GLN A 163 -15.95 -14.60 -9.48
C GLN A 163 -15.77 -15.34 -10.81
N GLU A 164 -14.62 -15.20 -11.48
CA GLU A 164 -14.33 -15.93 -12.73
C GLU A 164 -14.17 -17.45 -12.50
N TYR A 165 -13.92 -17.89 -11.27
CA TYR A 165 -13.53 -19.28 -10.96
C TYR A 165 -14.50 -20.05 -10.04
N ILE A 166 -15.64 -19.47 -9.66
CA ILE A 166 -16.69 -20.12 -8.82
C ILE A 166 -17.26 -21.42 -9.44
N VAL A 167 -17.02 -21.70 -10.73
CA VAL A 167 -17.91 -22.57 -11.51
C VAL A 167 -17.89 -24.07 -11.17
N LYS A 168 -16.91 -24.66 -10.45
CA LYS A 168 -17.02 -26.12 -10.13
C LYS A 168 -16.57 -26.62 -8.75
N ASN A 169 -15.62 -25.97 -8.07
CA ASN A 169 -15.09 -26.50 -6.79
C ASN A 169 -15.52 -25.70 -5.54
N GLU A 170 -16.06 -24.49 -5.69
CA GLU A 170 -16.35 -23.59 -4.56
C GLU A 170 -17.75 -23.72 -3.96
N ILE A 171 -18.77 -24.08 -4.74
CA ILE A 171 -20.15 -24.19 -4.27
C ILE A 171 -20.27 -25.17 -3.09
N LYS A 172 -19.52 -26.28 -3.14
CA LYS A 172 -19.53 -27.31 -2.09
C LYS A 172 -18.82 -26.86 -0.81
N ASN A 173 -17.72 -26.11 -0.92
CA ASN A 173 -16.97 -25.61 0.23
C ASN A 173 -17.64 -24.39 0.86
N ARG A 174 -18.19 -23.47 0.05
CA ARG A 174 -18.95 -22.31 0.52
C ARG A 174 -20.24 -22.74 1.23
N SER A 175 -20.96 -23.71 0.68
CA SER A 175 -22.12 -24.30 1.36
C SER A 175 -21.75 -24.95 2.70
N ASN A 176 -20.58 -25.59 2.80
CA ASN A 176 -20.08 -26.11 4.09
C ASN A 176 -19.71 -24.99 5.06
N THR A 177 -19.06 -23.91 4.61
CA THR A 177 -18.74 -22.75 5.45
C THR A 177 -20.02 -22.07 5.96
N ASP A 178 -20.99 -21.83 5.08
CA ASP A 178 -22.27 -21.22 5.44
C ASP A 178 -23.04 -22.10 6.44
N LYS A 179 -23.00 -23.43 6.25
CA LYS A 179 -23.58 -24.39 7.19
C LYS A 179 -22.90 -24.34 8.56
N LEU A 180 -21.56 -24.34 8.60
CA LEU A 180 -20.80 -24.22 9.84
C LEU A 180 -21.05 -22.89 10.55
N ILE A 181 -21.24 -21.79 9.81
CA ILE A 181 -21.61 -20.48 10.37
C ILE A 181 -23.00 -20.51 10.99
N GLU A 182 -23.99 -21.13 10.33
CA GLU A 182 -25.33 -21.27 10.89
C GLU A 182 -25.34 -22.19 12.12
N GLU A 183 -24.60 -23.31 12.09
CA GLU A 183 -24.40 -24.18 13.26
C GLU A 183 -23.74 -23.39 14.43
N LEU A 184 -22.77 -22.52 14.13
CA LEU A 184 -22.16 -21.65 15.13
C LEU A 184 -23.14 -20.63 15.73
N LYS A 185 -23.99 -20.01 14.91
CA LYS A 185 -25.02 -19.05 15.37
C LYS A 185 -26.00 -19.74 16.32
N ILE A 186 -26.45 -20.94 16.00
CA ILE A 186 -27.35 -21.75 16.85
C ILE A 186 -26.66 -22.04 18.19
N LEU A 187 -25.40 -22.50 18.18
CA LEU A 187 -24.63 -22.78 19.39
C LEU A 187 -24.39 -21.53 20.26
N ILE A 188 -24.25 -20.34 19.67
CA ILE A 188 -24.11 -19.09 20.44
C ILE A 188 -25.45 -18.66 21.05
N ILE A 189 -26.57 -18.89 20.35
CA ILE A 189 -27.91 -18.50 20.80
C ILE A 189 -28.44 -19.42 21.91
N ASP A 190 -28.12 -20.72 21.86
CA ASP A 190 -28.66 -21.71 22.80
C ASP A 190 -28.10 -21.61 24.23
N ASN A 191 -27.16 -20.69 24.51
CA ASN A 191 -26.67 -20.26 25.84
C ASN A 191 -26.20 -21.38 26.80
N ASN A 192 -26.15 -22.63 26.33
CA ASN A 192 -25.82 -23.85 27.07
C ASN A 192 -24.71 -24.65 26.37
N SER A 193 -24.07 -24.05 25.36
CA SER A 193 -23.08 -24.71 24.52
C SER A 193 -21.67 -24.64 25.11
N ASP A 194 -20.99 -25.79 25.12
CA ASP A 194 -19.62 -25.93 25.57
C ASP A 194 -18.68 -24.99 24.77
N LYS A 195 -17.92 -24.16 25.50
CA LYS A 195 -16.94 -23.23 24.92
C LYS A 195 -15.93 -23.93 24.02
N GLU A 196 -15.59 -25.20 24.29
CA GLU A 196 -14.69 -25.94 23.42
C GLU A 196 -15.33 -26.34 22.09
N ASN A 197 -16.63 -26.68 22.10
CA ASN A 197 -17.35 -27.01 20.87
C ASN A 197 -17.51 -25.77 19.96
N ILE A 198 -17.73 -24.59 20.54
CA ILE A 198 -17.71 -23.31 19.81
C ILE A 198 -16.32 -23.05 19.22
N LYS A 199 -15.23 -23.26 19.99
CA LYS A 199 -13.86 -23.10 19.48
C LYS A 199 -13.53 -24.06 18.35
N GLU A 200 -14.00 -25.30 18.40
CA GLU A 200 -13.79 -26.28 17.33
C GLU A 200 -14.47 -25.90 16.02
N HIS A 201 -15.70 -25.38 16.08
CA HIS A 201 -16.41 -24.87 14.91
C HIS A 201 -15.74 -23.61 14.35
N VAL A 202 -15.31 -22.66 15.19
CA VAL A 202 -14.51 -21.50 14.77
C VAL A 202 -13.22 -21.94 14.07
N LYS A 203 -12.49 -22.89 14.63
CA LYS A 203 -11.28 -23.45 14.00
C LYS A 203 -11.58 -24.10 12.64
N SER A 204 -12.73 -24.76 12.50
CA SER A 204 -13.13 -25.44 11.27
C SER A 204 -13.54 -24.47 10.16
N ILE A 205 -14.27 -23.40 10.50
CA ILE A 205 -14.54 -22.28 9.59
C ILE A 205 -13.23 -21.67 9.12
N TYR A 206 -12.33 -21.36 10.05
CA TYR A 206 -11.04 -20.74 9.77
C TYR A 206 -10.14 -21.59 8.85
N LYS A 207 -10.09 -22.91 9.07
CA LYS A 207 -9.37 -23.84 8.17
C LYS A 207 -9.93 -23.84 6.76
N THR A 208 -11.24 -23.72 6.62
CA THR A 208 -11.91 -23.71 5.31
C THR A 208 -11.62 -22.41 4.56
N GLU A 209 -11.64 -21.26 5.25
CA GLU A 209 -11.22 -19.97 4.69
C GLU A 209 -9.75 -19.97 4.28
N LEU A 210 -8.87 -20.63 5.05
CA LEU A 210 -7.45 -20.74 4.73
C LEU A 210 -7.20 -21.51 3.43
N ILE A 211 -7.93 -22.61 3.19
CA ILE A 211 -7.88 -23.34 1.91
C ILE A 211 -8.32 -22.43 0.76
N HIS A 212 -9.37 -21.63 0.99
CA HIS A 212 -9.90 -20.70 0.01
C HIS A 212 -8.87 -19.62 -0.37
N ILE A 213 -8.24 -18.99 0.62
CA ILE A 213 -7.18 -17.98 0.42
C ILE A 213 -6.00 -18.61 -0.33
N LYS A 214 -5.56 -19.82 0.04
CA LYS A 214 -4.47 -20.52 -0.67
C LYS A 214 -4.77 -20.69 -2.16
N LEU A 215 -5.97 -21.17 -2.49
CA LEU A 215 -6.38 -21.38 -3.87
C LEU A 215 -6.51 -20.06 -4.63
N LYS A 216 -7.12 -19.04 -4.03
CA LYS A 216 -7.22 -17.68 -4.60
C LYS A 216 -5.85 -17.13 -4.96
N VAL A 217 -4.93 -17.16 -4.00
CA VAL A 217 -3.58 -16.62 -4.18
C VAL A 217 -2.81 -17.43 -5.22
N GLU A 218 -2.85 -18.76 -5.18
CA GLU A 218 -2.22 -19.63 -6.19
C GLU A 218 -2.72 -19.34 -7.60
N ASN A 219 -4.04 -19.26 -7.79
CA ASN A 219 -4.64 -18.98 -9.09
C ASN A 219 -4.30 -17.59 -9.59
N THR A 220 -4.34 -16.60 -8.70
CA THR A 220 -3.98 -15.21 -9.03
C THR A 220 -2.53 -15.13 -9.48
N LEU A 221 -1.61 -15.75 -8.75
CA LEU A 221 -0.20 -15.83 -9.16
C LEU A 221 -0.05 -16.52 -10.52
N ASN A 222 -0.78 -17.61 -10.77
CA ASN A 222 -0.73 -18.28 -12.07
C ASN A 222 -1.28 -17.40 -13.21
N LYS A 223 -2.39 -16.69 -12.99
CA LYS A 223 -3.01 -15.75 -13.96
C LYS A 223 -2.01 -14.67 -14.38
N PHE A 224 -1.25 -14.13 -13.43
CA PHE A 224 -0.22 -13.11 -13.68
C PHE A 224 1.17 -13.68 -14.01
N LYS A 225 1.28 -14.98 -14.37
CA LYS A 225 2.56 -15.64 -14.70
C LYS A 225 3.63 -15.57 -13.58
N LEU A 226 3.19 -15.44 -12.34
CA LEU A 226 3.98 -15.40 -11.11
C LEU A 226 4.04 -16.78 -10.42
N SER A 227 3.84 -17.88 -11.17
CA SER A 227 3.77 -19.25 -10.65
C SER A 227 5.02 -19.68 -9.87
N LYS A 228 6.19 -19.08 -10.18
CA LYS A 228 7.45 -19.23 -9.42
C LYS A 228 7.29 -18.96 -7.91
N HIS A 229 6.36 -18.10 -7.52
CA HIS A 229 6.12 -17.69 -6.14
C HIS A 229 5.17 -18.64 -5.38
N VAL A 230 4.42 -19.50 -6.07
CA VAL A 230 3.38 -20.36 -5.47
C VAL A 230 3.90 -21.23 -4.31
N PRO A 231 5.05 -21.94 -4.43
CA PRO A 231 5.50 -22.82 -3.35
C PRO A 231 5.81 -22.09 -2.04
N ARG A 232 6.43 -20.91 -2.11
CA ARG A 232 6.76 -20.10 -0.93
C ARG A 232 5.56 -19.31 -0.44
N MET A 233 4.65 -18.90 -1.33
CA MET A 233 3.43 -18.19 -0.94
C MET A 233 2.47 -19.08 -0.15
N LYS A 234 2.37 -20.38 -0.45
CA LYS A 234 1.58 -21.32 0.38
C LYS A 234 1.96 -21.26 1.87
N LYS A 235 3.27 -21.14 2.16
CA LYS A 235 3.79 -20.98 3.53
C LYS A 235 3.45 -19.61 4.12
N MET A 236 3.40 -18.55 3.31
CA MET A 236 3.02 -17.21 3.77
C MET A 236 1.53 -17.14 4.11
N VAL A 237 0.67 -17.84 3.37
CA VAL A 237 -0.76 -17.95 3.70
C VAL A 237 -0.96 -18.67 5.04
N ASP A 238 -0.22 -19.76 5.27
CA ASP A 238 -0.24 -20.45 6.58
C ASP A 238 0.20 -19.52 7.72
N LEU A 239 1.26 -18.75 7.50
CA LEU A 239 1.78 -17.79 8.46
C LEU A 239 0.78 -16.66 8.75
N ARG A 240 0.13 -16.13 7.71
CA ARG A 240 -0.93 -15.11 7.82
C ARG A 240 -2.05 -15.57 8.73
N SER A 241 -2.40 -16.84 8.64
CA SER A 241 -3.43 -17.44 9.48
C SER A 241 -3.00 -17.58 10.94
N SER A 242 -1.73 -17.95 11.20
CA SER A 242 -1.19 -17.95 12.56
C SER A 242 -1.16 -16.55 13.19
N VAL A 243 -0.88 -15.52 12.38
CA VAL A 243 -0.86 -14.11 12.82
C VAL A 243 -2.27 -13.57 13.09
N ALA A 244 -3.29 -13.94 12.30
CA ALA A 244 -4.68 -13.48 12.53
C ALA A 244 -5.40 -14.24 13.65
N ALA A 245 -5.14 -15.53 13.83
CA ALA A 245 -5.82 -16.37 14.83
C ALA A 245 -5.40 -16.06 16.27
N HIS A 246 -4.24 -15.41 16.46
CA HIS A 246 -3.69 -15.10 17.76
C HIS A 246 -3.14 -13.68 17.78
N GLY A 247 -3.93 -12.72 18.27
CA GLY A 247 -3.45 -11.39 18.69
C GLY A 247 -2.46 -11.43 19.87
N SER A 248 -1.80 -12.56 20.12
CA SER A 248 -0.86 -12.81 21.22
C SER A 248 0.44 -13.43 20.70
N THR A 249 1.39 -12.56 20.39
CA THR A 249 2.80 -12.56 20.85
C THR A 249 3.76 -13.75 20.62
N SER A 250 3.41 -14.87 19.98
CA SER A 250 4.38 -15.96 19.77
C SER A 250 4.91 -16.16 18.34
N THR A 251 4.20 -15.66 17.31
CA THR A 251 4.63 -15.85 15.92
C THR A 251 5.55 -14.70 15.51
N ILE A 252 6.86 -14.96 15.51
CA ILE A 252 7.86 -13.99 15.04
C ILE A 252 7.93 -14.04 13.51
N ILE A 253 7.59 -12.93 12.86
CA ILE A 253 7.77 -12.74 11.42
C ILE A 253 9.19 -12.26 11.17
N LYS A 254 9.94 -13.00 10.35
CA LYS A 254 11.33 -12.68 9.98
C LYS A 254 11.37 -11.67 8.85
N ASP A 255 12.42 -10.85 8.81
CA ASP A 255 12.65 -9.84 7.76
C ASP A 255 12.56 -10.45 6.35
N GLU A 256 13.20 -11.61 6.13
CA GLU A 256 13.14 -12.33 4.84
C GLU A 256 11.72 -12.72 4.40
N GLN A 257 10.78 -12.86 5.34
CA GLN A 257 9.37 -13.15 5.04
C GLN A 257 8.64 -11.86 4.64
N VAL A 258 8.93 -10.75 5.35
CA VAL A 258 8.41 -9.43 5.02
C VAL A 258 8.91 -8.98 3.64
N ASP A 259 10.21 -9.07 3.39
CA ASP A 259 10.86 -8.70 2.13
C ASP A 259 10.34 -9.52 0.95
N TYR A 260 10.18 -10.83 1.14
CA TYR A 260 9.59 -11.69 0.13
C TYR A 260 8.16 -11.25 -0.20
N LEU A 261 7.35 -10.98 0.83
CA LEU A 261 5.96 -10.60 0.64
C LEU A 261 5.84 -9.22 -0.01
N GLN A 262 6.70 -8.26 0.37
CA GLN A 262 6.82 -6.96 -0.29
C GLN A 262 7.18 -7.13 -1.78
N GLY A 263 8.12 -8.03 -2.11
CA GLY A 263 8.48 -8.34 -3.49
C GLY A 263 7.31 -8.86 -4.30
N VAL A 264 6.62 -9.89 -3.79
CA VAL A 264 5.47 -10.48 -4.49
C VAL A 264 4.30 -9.51 -4.60
N ALA A 265 4.00 -8.74 -3.55
CA ALA A 265 2.94 -7.73 -3.59
C ALA A 265 3.21 -6.68 -4.66
N LYS A 266 4.47 -6.21 -4.79
CA LYS A 266 4.85 -5.24 -5.83
C LYS A 266 4.72 -5.82 -7.24
N GLU A 267 5.25 -7.03 -7.48
CA GLU A 267 5.12 -7.72 -8.77
C GLU A 267 3.64 -7.87 -9.15
N LEU A 268 2.81 -8.32 -8.20
CA LEU A 268 1.39 -8.56 -8.44
C LEU A 268 0.61 -7.25 -8.74
N ILE A 269 0.88 -6.17 -8.01
CA ILE A 269 0.27 -4.85 -8.27
C ILE A 269 0.64 -4.35 -9.66
N LEU A 270 1.91 -4.47 -10.07
CA LEU A 270 2.38 -4.03 -11.38
C LEU A 270 1.71 -4.82 -12.51
N GLU A 271 1.63 -6.14 -12.40
CA GLU A 271 0.96 -7.00 -13.39
C GLU A 271 -0.56 -6.68 -13.47
N TYR A 272 -1.21 -6.46 -12.32
CA TYR A 272 -2.62 -6.08 -12.28
C TYR A 272 -2.89 -4.74 -12.99
N ILE A 273 -2.06 -3.73 -12.71
CA ILE A 273 -2.17 -2.41 -13.36
C ILE A 273 -1.90 -2.50 -14.86
N GLN A 274 -0.94 -3.32 -15.29
CA GLN A 274 -0.69 -3.53 -16.71
C GLN A 274 -1.91 -4.13 -17.42
N GLN A 275 -2.60 -5.08 -16.79
CA GLN A 275 -3.82 -5.65 -17.34
C GLN A 275 -4.93 -4.60 -17.51
N LEU A 276 -5.11 -3.71 -16.52
CA LEU A 276 -6.08 -2.59 -16.62
C LEU A 276 -5.80 -1.61 -17.77
N ASN A 277 -4.61 -1.63 -18.36
CA ASN A 277 -4.24 -0.77 -19.49
C ASN A 277 -4.44 -1.44 -20.86
N ILE A 278 -4.73 -2.73 -20.89
CA ILE A 278 -4.93 -3.51 -22.13
C ILE A 278 -6.42 -3.65 -22.47
N ASP A 279 -7.30 -3.56 -21.46
CA ASP A 279 -8.76 -3.59 -21.57
C ASP A 279 -9.36 -2.17 -21.71
#